data_AF-A0A150FXZ6-F1
#
_entry.id   AF-A0A150FXZ6-F1
#
_cell.length_a   1.000
_cell.length_b   1.000
_cell.length_c   1.000
_cell.angle_alpha   90.00
_cell.angle_beta   90.00
_cell.angle_gamma   90.00
#
_symmetry.space_group_name_H-M   'P 1'
#
loop_
_entity.id
_entity.type
_entity.pdbx_description
1 polymer ?
#
loop_
_entity_poly.entity_id
_entity_poly.type
_entity_poly.pdbx_seq_one_letter_code
_entity_poly.pdbx_strand_id
1 'polypeptide(L)'
;MAAVNGLELGCDCLGHIQYLDAVVNNAKGEPVVIRKAVCVHEEDAGSHHWDCRTNHSEVRRSRRLVVSMVSTFMNYEYCLYWYFYTDGSIHFELKLTGILSTRYVCGFSLKPDGFFAANPALDLPPEKDPASREEGAVGQPPQPGAAACCVAQSKL
;
A
#
# COMPACT_ATOMS: atom_id res chain seq x y z
N MET A 1 -6.12 -9.52 32.44
CA MET A 1 -6.38 -9.86 31.03
C MET A 1 -5.11 -9.52 30.29
N ALA A 2 -4.29 -10.51 29.97
CA ALA A 2 -3.08 -10.30 29.20
C ALA A 2 -3.39 -10.64 27.75
N ALA A 3 -3.11 -9.69 26.87
CA ALA A 3 -3.52 -9.76 25.47
C ALA A 3 -2.29 -9.82 24.55
N VAL A 4 -1.17 -10.41 25.00
CA VAL A 4 0.00 -10.60 24.13
C VAL A 4 0.01 -12.05 23.65
N ASN A 5 0.31 -12.25 22.37
CA ASN A 5 0.30 -13.56 21.74
C ASN A 5 1.65 -14.27 21.96
N GLY A 6 1.63 -15.60 21.98
CA GLY A 6 2.84 -16.39 21.88
C GLY A 6 3.29 -16.46 20.42
N LEU A 7 4.48 -15.96 20.12
CA LEU A 7 5.01 -15.84 18.77
C LEU A 7 5.68 -17.15 18.31
N GLU A 8 5.47 -17.51 17.05
CA GLU A 8 6.08 -18.69 16.41
C GLU A 8 7.25 -18.32 15.49
N LEU A 9 8.24 -19.23 15.44
CA LEU A 9 9.43 -19.06 14.62
C LEU A 9 9.08 -19.30 13.15
N GLY A 10 9.42 -18.35 12.28
CA GLY A 10 9.21 -18.43 10.83
C GLY A 10 7.85 -17.91 10.34
N CYS A 11 6.83 -17.86 11.21
CA CYS A 11 5.54 -17.25 10.89
C CYS A 11 5.48 -15.78 11.33
N ASP A 12 5.77 -15.51 12.61
CA ASP A 12 5.66 -14.16 13.17
C ASP A 12 6.97 -13.38 13.11
N CYS A 13 8.09 -14.06 13.37
CA CYS A 13 9.43 -13.50 13.31
C CYS A 13 10.33 -14.39 12.45
N LEU A 14 11.16 -13.78 11.58
CA LEU A 14 12.09 -14.47 10.69
C LEU A 14 13.55 -14.21 11.08
N GLY A 15 14.40 -15.22 10.96
CA GLY A 15 15.84 -15.13 11.19
C GLY A 15 16.29 -15.86 12.46
N HIS A 16 17.36 -15.38 13.08
CA HIS A 16 17.83 -15.91 14.36
C HIS A 16 17.25 -15.09 15.50
N ILE A 17 16.32 -15.69 16.25
CA ILE A 17 15.46 -14.97 17.20
C ILE A 17 15.70 -15.47 18.62
N GLN A 18 15.77 -14.51 19.53
CA GLN A 18 15.69 -14.74 20.97
C GLN A 18 14.29 -14.35 21.44
N TYR A 19 13.64 -15.27 22.14
CA TYR A 19 12.30 -15.06 22.67
C TYR A 19 12.36 -14.74 24.15
N LEU A 20 11.53 -13.80 24.58
CA LEU A 20 11.33 -13.49 25.99
C LEU A 20 9.90 -13.87 26.40
N ASP A 21 9.78 -14.52 27.55
CA ASP A 21 8.51 -14.88 28.14
C ASP A 21 7.97 -13.70 28.96
N ALA A 22 6.65 -13.49 28.93
CA ALA A 22 5.98 -12.49 29.75
C ALA A 22 5.23 -13.19 30.90
N VAL A 23 5.37 -12.67 32.12
CA VAL A 23 4.61 -13.15 33.27
C VAL A 23 3.60 -12.08 33.66
N VAL A 24 2.33 -12.47 33.70
CA VAL A 24 1.18 -11.58 33.91
C VAL A 24 0.25 -12.16 34.96
N ASN A 25 -0.58 -11.34 35.61
CA ASN A 25 -1.53 -11.82 36.62
C ASN A 25 -2.89 -12.20 36.01
N ASN A 26 -3.49 -13.29 36.50
CA ASN A 26 -4.88 -13.61 36.23
C ASN A 26 -5.84 -12.85 37.17
N ALA A 27 -7.16 -13.04 37.00
CA ALA A 27 -8.18 -12.38 37.82
C ALA A 27 -8.12 -12.77 39.31
N LYS A 28 -7.49 -13.90 39.66
CA LYS A 28 -7.26 -14.36 41.03
C LYS A 28 -5.91 -13.87 41.60
N GLY A 29 -5.11 -13.14 40.82
CA GLY A 29 -3.77 -12.69 41.20
C GLY A 29 -2.67 -13.74 41.02
N GLU A 30 -2.97 -14.90 40.44
CA GLU A 30 -1.96 -15.94 40.19
C GLU A 30 -1.14 -15.59 38.94
N PRO A 31 0.16 -15.92 38.92
CA PRO A 31 1.03 -15.67 37.77
C PRO A 31 0.69 -16.62 36.62
N VAL A 32 0.56 -16.06 35.42
CA VAL A 32 0.39 -16.76 34.16
C VAL A 32 1.60 -16.44 33.29
N VAL A 33 2.25 -17.47 32.78
CA VAL A 33 3.41 -17.31 31.89
C VAL A 33 2.94 -17.41 30.44
N ILE A 34 3.17 -16.37 29.67
CA ILE A 34 2.99 -16.33 28.23
C ILE A 34 4.35 -16.58 27.60
N ARG A 35 4.50 -17.77 27.01
CA ARG A 35 5.75 -18.15 26.36
C ARG A 35 5.92 -17.40 25.05
N LYS A 36 7.15 -17.00 24.74
CA LYS A 36 7.51 -16.33 23.49
C LYS A 36 6.68 -15.06 23.22
N ALA A 37 6.48 -14.26 24.26
CA ALA A 37 5.66 -13.05 24.19
C ALA A 37 6.34 -11.90 23.41
N VAL A 38 7.66 -11.84 23.45
CA VAL A 38 8.46 -10.83 22.75
C VAL A 38 9.50 -11.56 21.92
N CYS A 39 9.68 -11.13 20.68
CA CYS A 39 10.76 -11.60 19.82
C CYS A 39 11.81 -10.49 19.66
N VAL A 40 13.08 -10.89 19.80
CA VAL A 40 14.25 -10.02 19.69
C VAL A 40 15.18 -10.62 18.64
N HIS A 41 15.48 -9.85 17.60
CA HIS A 41 16.39 -10.28 16.54
C HIS A 41 17.08 -9.10 15.86
N GLU A 42 18.19 -9.39 15.18
CA GLU A 42 18.87 -8.41 14.34
C GLU A 42 18.44 -8.58 12.88
N GLU A 43 18.26 -7.46 12.19
CA GLU A 43 18.03 -7.41 10.74
C GLU A 43 19.09 -6.54 10.06
N ASP A 44 19.44 -6.88 8.82
CA ASP A 44 20.32 -6.05 7.99
C ASP A 44 19.49 -4.92 7.36
N ALA A 45 19.94 -3.69 7.56
CA ALA A 45 19.33 -2.45 7.05
C ALA A 45 20.40 -1.55 6.40
N GLY A 46 21.42 -2.17 5.80
CA GLY A 46 22.54 -1.48 5.17
C GLY A 46 22.12 -0.54 4.04
N SER A 47 22.90 0.53 3.86
CA SER A 47 22.72 1.47 2.76
C SER A 47 23.90 1.42 1.81
N HIS A 48 23.61 1.61 0.53
CA HIS A 48 24.62 1.80 -0.50
C HIS A 48 24.46 3.20 -1.09
N HIS A 49 25.58 3.87 -1.33
CA HIS A 49 25.65 5.12 -2.06
C HIS A 49 26.47 4.89 -3.33
N TRP A 50 25.98 5.40 -4.45
CA TRP A 50 26.73 5.43 -5.70
C TRP A 50 26.89 6.90 -6.11
N ASP A 51 28.12 7.36 -6.24
CA ASP A 51 28.41 8.68 -6.77
C ASP A 51 28.66 8.58 -8.28
N CYS A 52 27.72 9.15 -9.04
CA CYS A 52 27.76 9.15 -10.50
C CYS A 52 28.89 10.01 -11.08
N ARG A 53 29.39 11.00 -10.33
CA ARG A 53 30.41 11.95 -10.81
C ARG A 53 31.81 11.38 -10.68
N THR A 54 32.06 10.62 -9.63
CA THR A 54 33.35 9.99 -9.34
C THR A 54 33.38 8.50 -9.71
N ASN A 55 32.23 7.93 -10.10
CA ASN A 55 32.04 6.51 -10.37
C ASN A 55 32.51 5.62 -9.21
N HIS A 56 32.29 6.08 -7.98
CA HIS A 56 32.66 5.39 -6.75
C HIS A 56 31.42 4.91 -6.01
N SER A 57 31.46 3.68 -5.50
CA SER A 57 30.38 3.13 -4.67
C SER A 57 30.88 2.89 -3.25
N GLU A 58 30.10 3.37 -2.29
CA GLU A 58 30.33 3.11 -0.87
C GLU A 58 29.17 2.31 -0.30
N VAL A 59 29.50 1.21 0.37
CA VAL A 59 28.53 0.38 1.07
C VAL A 59 28.89 0.37 2.54
N ARG A 60 27.92 0.64 3.39
CA ARG A 60 28.05 0.48 4.83
C ARG A 60 26.99 -0.50 5.31
N ARG A 61 27.44 -1.54 6.01
CA ARG A 61 26.53 -2.43 6.72
C ARG A 61 25.93 -1.67 7.89
N SER A 62 24.61 -1.69 7.97
CA SER A 62 23.86 -1.19 9.10
C SER A 62 22.98 -2.34 9.58
N ARG A 63 22.97 -2.57 10.89
CA ARG A 63 22.14 -3.59 11.52
C ARG A 63 21.16 -2.89 12.44
N ARG A 64 19.92 -3.35 12.46
CA ARG A 64 18.90 -2.87 13.39
C ARG A 64 18.50 -4.00 14.33
N LEU A 65 18.45 -3.69 15.63
CA LEU A 65 17.86 -4.58 16.62
C LEU A 65 16.35 -4.33 16.63
N VAL A 66 15.60 -5.39 16.36
CA VAL A 66 14.14 -5.39 16.35
C VAL A 66 13.66 -6.03 17.65
N VAL A 67 12.88 -5.28 18.42
CA VAL A 67 12.12 -5.79 19.56
C VAL A 67 10.64 -5.68 19.21
N SER A 68 9.96 -6.81 19.11
CA SER A 68 8.55 -6.81 18.70
C SER A 68 7.66 -7.69 19.56
N MET A 69 6.40 -7.29 19.63
CA MET A 69 5.32 -8.04 20.27
C MET A 69 4.03 -7.86 19.48
N VAL A 70 3.20 -8.90 19.47
CA VAL A 70 1.89 -8.88 18.81
C VAL A 70 0.83 -9.07 19.87
N SER A 71 -0.19 -8.22 19.83
CA SER A 71 -1.27 -8.20 20.79
C SER A 71 -2.62 -8.21 20.08
N THR A 72 -3.42 -9.26 20.30
CA THR A 72 -4.76 -9.35 19.75
C THR A 72 -5.79 -8.87 20.77
N PHE A 73 -6.52 -7.82 20.40
CA PHE A 73 -7.69 -7.37 21.14
C PHE A 73 -8.93 -7.57 20.26
N MET A 74 -9.71 -8.59 20.60
CA MET A 74 -10.92 -8.98 19.85
C MET A 74 -10.58 -9.21 18.37
N ASN A 75 -11.08 -8.36 17.47
CA ASN A 75 -10.92 -8.44 16.03
C ASN A 75 -9.68 -7.70 15.50
N TYR A 76 -8.95 -6.99 16.36
CA TYR A 76 -7.77 -6.21 15.98
C TYR A 76 -6.49 -6.87 16.46
N GLU A 77 -5.47 -6.77 15.61
CA GLU A 77 -4.12 -7.21 15.90
C GLU A 77 -3.19 -6.00 15.86
N TYR A 78 -2.49 -5.77 16.96
CA TYR A 78 -1.53 -4.70 17.13
C TYR A 78 -0.14 -5.30 17.14
N CYS A 79 0.64 -5.04 16.10
CA CYS A 79 2.03 -5.48 16.01
C CYS A 79 2.93 -4.27 16.30
N LEU A 80 3.55 -4.29 17.48
CA LEU A 80 4.40 -3.21 17.97
C LEU A 80 5.86 -3.55 17.66
N TYR A 81 6.54 -2.69 16.91
CA TYR A 81 7.95 -2.85 16.56
C TYR A 81 8.75 -1.66 17.07
N TRP A 82 9.80 -1.97 17.82
CA TRP A 82 10.84 -1.02 18.18
C TRP A 82 12.11 -1.38 17.43
N TYR A 83 12.64 -0.41 16.70
CA TYR A 83 13.89 -0.54 15.97
C TYR A 83 14.95 0.33 16.62
N PHE A 84 16.06 -0.29 16.98
CA PHE A 84 17.26 0.39 17.45
C PHE A 84 18.35 0.25 16.39
N TYR A 85 18.85 1.38 15.93
CA TYR A 85 19.90 1.43 14.92
C TYR A 85 21.27 1.72 15.55
N THR A 86 22.35 1.35 14.86
CA THR A 86 23.73 1.56 15.34
C THR A 86 24.17 3.02 15.39
N ASP A 87 23.46 3.91 14.69
CA ASP A 87 23.65 5.37 14.76
C ASP A 87 22.96 6.00 16.00
N GLY A 88 22.25 5.20 16.80
CA GLY A 88 21.52 5.64 17.99
C GLY A 88 20.08 6.06 17.71
N SER A 89 19.61 5.98 16.45
CA SER A 89 18.23 6.28 16.09
C SER A 89 17.27 5.23 16.64
N ILE A 90 16.13 5.68 17.16
CA ILE A 90 15.06 4.81 17.68
C ILE A 90 13.81 5.07 16.84
N HIS A 91 13.29 4.02 16.22
CA HIS A 91 12.06 4.09 15.44
C HIS A 91 11.00 3.19 16.05
N PHE A 92 9.80 3.73 16.18
CA PHE A 92 8.63 2.96 16.59
C PHE A 92 7.69 2.83 15.40
N GLU A 93 7.30 1.59 15.11
CA GLU A 93 6.32 1.27 14.07
C GLU A 93 5.20 0.44 14.68
N LEU A 94 3.97 0.87 14.46
CA LEU A 94 2.77 0.14 14.82
C LEU A 94 2.10 -0.35 13.55
N LYS A 95 2.09 -1.66 13.31
CA LYS A 95 1.33 -2.26 12.21
C LYS A 95 -0.01 -2.73 12.75
N LEU A 96 -1.08 -2.19 12.18
CA LEU A 96 -2.45 -2.51 12.54
C LEU A 96 -2.99 -3.52 11.54
N THR A 97 -3.26 -4.74 12.00
CA THR A 97 -3.83 -5.84 11.21
C THR A 97 -5.14 -6.32 11.84
N GLY A 98 -5.65 -7.47 11.38
CA GLY A 98 -6.91 -8.04 11.83
C GLY A 98 -8.10 -7.68 10.92
N ILE A 99 -9.30 -7.77 11.49
CA ILE A 99 -10.57 -7.58 10.79
C ILE A 99 -11.19 -6.28 11.27
N LEU A 100 -11.50 -5.37 10.35
CA LEU A 100 -12.22 -4.14 10.68
C LEU A 100 -13.58 -4.47 11.30
N SER A 101 -13.94 -3.76 12.37
CA SER A 101 -15.30 -3.86 12.93
C SER A 101 -16.30 -3.32 11.92
N THR A 102 -17.02 -4.21 11.24
CA THR A 102 -18.04 -3.83 10.26
C THR A 102 -19.35 -3.49 10.96
N ARG A 103 -20.06 -2.50 10.41
CA ARG A 103 -21.44 -2.19 10.78
C ARG A 103 -22.31 -2.37 9.55
N TYR A 104 -23.56 -2.80 9.75
CA TYR A 104 -24.57 -2.79 8.69
C TYR A 104 -24.77 -1.38 8.16
N VAL A 105 -24.58 -1.22 6.85
CA VAL A 105 -24.97 -0.01 6.11
C VAL A 105 -26.34 -0.26 5.48
N CYS A 106 -27.38 0.30 6.07
CA CYS A 106 -28.70 0.38 5.45
C CYS A 106 -28.74 1.66 4.60
N GLY A 107 -28.30 1.57 3.35
CA GLY A 107 -28.28 2.70 2.41
C GLY A 107 -29.16 2.43 1.19
N PHE A 108 -29.86 3.45 0.72
CA PHE A 108 -30.42 3.47 -0.62
C PHE A 108 -29.38 4.12 -1.55
N SER A 109 -29.17 3.52 -2.72
CA SER A 109 -28.29 4.10 -3.75
C SER A 109 -29.11 5.07 -4.60
N LEU A 110 -28.95 6.37 -4.39
CA LEU A 110 -29.46 7.37 -5.33
C LEU A 110 -28.54 7.38 -6.55
N LYS A 111 -28.97 6.74 -7.63
CA LYS A 111 -28.36 6.96 -8.94
C LYS A 111 -28.94 8.27 -9.48
N PRO A 112 -28.12 9.30 -9.77
CA PRO A 112 -28.63 10.49 -10.42
C PRO A 112 -29.14 10.10 -11.82
N ASP A 113 -30.43 10.32 -12.04
CA ASP A 113 -31.07 10.14 -13.35
C ASP A 113 -31.02 11.48 -14.08
N GLY A 114 -30.45 11.50 -15.29
CA GLY A 114 -30.42 12.70 -16.14
C GLY A 114 -29.28 13.71 -15.91
N PHE A 115 -28.25 13.42 -15.12
CA PHE A 115 -27.15 14.37 -14.84
C PHE A 115 -26.27 14.74 -16.06
N PHE A 116 -26.37 13.99 -17.17
CA PHE A 116 -25.76 14.31 -18.46
C PHE A 116 -26.74 14.12 -19.64
N ALA A 117 -28.04 14.32 -19.43
CA ALA A 117 -29.03 14.18 -20.51
C ALA A 117 -28.85 15.23 -21.63
N ALA A 118 -28.09 16.30 -21.38
CA ALA A 118 -27.67 17.29 -22.37
C ALA A 118 -26.34 17.91 -21.93
N ASN A 119 -25.44 18.14 -22.89
CA ASN A 119 -24.21 18.90 -22.70
C ASN A 119 -24.38 20.27 -23.38
N PRO A 120 -24.50 21.37 -22.60
CA PRO A 120 -24.72 22.71 -23.16
C PRO A 120 -23.58 23.22 -24.06
N ALA A 121 -22.41 22.58 -24.07
CA ALA A 121 -21.33 22.90 -25.01
C ALA A 121 -21.36 22.06 -26.30
N LEU A 122 -22.08 20.93 -26.33
CA LEU A 122 -22.13 19.98 -27.46
C LEU A 122 -23.46 20.01 -28.20
N ASP A 123 -24.56 20.33 -27.51
CA ASP A 123 -25.92 20.39 -28.07
C ASP A 123 -26.28 21.77 -28.65
N LEU A 124 -25.30 22.68 -28.72
CA LEU A 124 -25.44 23.91 -29.49
C LEU A 124 -25.31 23.58 -30.98
N PRO A 125 -26.21 24.09 -31.84
CA PRO A 125 -26.03 23.95 -33.27
C PRO A 125 -24.68 24.55 -33.67
N PRO A 126 -23.90 23.89 -34.55
CA PRO A 126 -22.62 24.39 -34.97
C PRO A 126 -22.77 25.76 -35.67
N GLU A 127 -21.82 26.66 -35.43
CA GLU A 127 -21.78 27.94 -36.11
C GLU A 127 -21.36 27.74 -37.57
N LYS A 128 -22.13 28.28 -38.53
CA LYS A 128 -21.82 28.14 -39.97
C LYS A 128 -20.67 29.08 -40.36
N ASP A 129 -19.46 28.55 -40.41
CA ASP A 129 -18.32 29.20 -41.05
C ASP A 129 -18.38 29.01 -42.58
N PRO A 130 -18.22 30.07 -43.42
CA PRO A 130 -18.14 29.94 -44.88
C PRO A 130 -17.02 29.02 -45.40
N ALA A 131 -16.00 28.69 -44.58
CA ALA A 131 -14.98 27.70 -44.92
C ALA A 131 -15.41 26.25 -44.66
N SER A 132 -16.47 26.03 -43.86
CA SER A 132 -16.95 24.70 -43.49
C SER A 132 -18.02 24.24 -44.48
N ARG A 133 -17.81 23.08 -45.13
CA ARG A 133 -18.86 22.40 -45.90
C ARG A 133 -19.43 21.28 -45.06
N GLU A 134 -20.74 21.22 -44.93
CA GLU A 134 -21.39 20.06 -44.32
C GLU A 134 -21.19 18.85 -45.23
N GLU A 135 -20.80 17.73 -44.65
CA GLU A 135 -20.65 16.47 -45.36
C GLU A 135 -22.05 15.89 -45.64
N GLY A 136 -22.68 16.48 -46.65
CA GLY A 136 -23.99 16.08 -47.13
C GLY A 136 -23.90 14.92 -48.11
N ALA A 137 -24.61 13.85 -47.73
CA ALA A 137 -25.21 12.84 -48.61
C ALA A 137 -24.33 11.66 -49.05
N VAL A 138 -24.69 10.51 -48.49
CA VAL A 138 -24.61 9.16 -49.05
C VAL A 138 -24.42 9.15 -50.57
N GLY A 139 -23.29 8.60 -51.03
CA GLY A 139 -23.16 8.07 -52.39
C GLY A 139 -21.97 8.57 -53.22
N GLN A 140 -20.73 8.35 -52.77
CA GLN A 140 -19.60 8.25 -53.72
C GLN A 140 -18.42 7.45 -53.13
N PRO A 141 -17.77 6.56 -53.91
CA PRO A 141 -16.72 5.68 -53.40
C PRO A 141 -15.43 6.45 -53.07
N PRO A 142 -14.65 5.98 -52.07
CA PRO A 142 -13.52 6.73 -51.55
C PRO A 142 -12.38 6.84 -52.58
N GLN A 143 -11.82 8.05 -52.74
CA GLN A 143 -10.62 8.26 -53.55
C GLN A 143 -9.37 7.78 -52.79
N PRO A 144 -8.42 7.09 -53.48
CA PRO A 144 -7.23 6.57 -52.83
C PRO A 144 -6.20 7.69 -52.69
N GLY A 145 -5.84 8.08 -51.47
CA GLY A 145 -4.65 8.92 -51.30
C GLY A 145 -4.56 9.87 -50.10
N ALA A 146 -5.41 9.80 -49.08
CA ALA A 146 -5.22 10.61 -47.87
C ALA A 146 -5.07 9.70 -46.63
N ALA A 147 -3.82 9.54 -46.18
CA ALA A 147 -3.45 8.74 -45.03
C ALA A 147 -3.98 9.36 -43.73
N ALA A 148 -4.60 8.53 -42.88
CA ALA A 148 -4.98 8.91 -41.52
C ALA A 148 -3.76 8.99 -40.59
N CYS A 149 -3.83 9.92 -39.64
CA CYS A 149 -2.75 10.46 -38.81
C CYS A 149 -2.24 9.54 -37.67
N CYS A 150 -2.27 8.22 -37.86
CA CYS A 150 -1.75 7.26 -36.88
C CYS A 150 -0.72 6.33 -37.52
N VAL A 151 0.52 6.80 -37.67
CA VAL A 151 1.65 5.93 -38.02
C VAL A 151 2.16 5.28 -36.73
N ALA A 152 1.87 4.00 -36.56
CA ALA A 152 2.57 3.15 -35.60
C ALA A 152 3.99 2.87 -36.14
N GLN A 153 5.02 3.36 -35.44
CA GLN A 153 6.41 3.03 -35.73
C GLN A 153 6.69 1.58 -35.29
N SER A 154 6.99 0.68 -36.23
CA SER A 154 7.56 -0.63 -35.96
C SER A 154 9.06 -0.64 -36.24
N LYS A 155 9.83 -1.12 -35.26
CA LYS A 155 11.29 -1.37 -35.34
C LYS A 155 11.60 -2.50 -36.33
N LEU A 156 12.52 -2.25 -37.25
CA LEU A 156 13.81 -2.96 -37.43
C LEU A 156 14.65 -2.21 -38.48
#